data_AF-A0AAW2S8K8-F1
#
_entry.id   AF-A0AAW2S8K8-F1
#
_cell.length_a   1.000
_cell.length_b   1.000
_cell.length_c   1.000
_cell.angle_alpha   90.00
_cell.angle_beta   90.00
_cell.angle_gamma   90.00
#
_symmetry.space_group_name_H-M   'P 1'
#
loop_
_entity.id
_entity.type
_entity.pdbx_description
1 polymer ?
#
loop_
_entity_poly.entity_id
_entity_poly.type
_entity_poly.pdbx_seq_one_letter_code
_entity_poly.pdbx_strand_id
1 'polypeptide(L)'
;MVRGAFVELYRGLGLLKTYSSLNMVAFTKILKKFDKVANQQASASYLKVVKRSHFISSDKVVRLMDEVESLFTQHFANNDRKKAMKFLRPQQHKDSHMVTFFVGLFTGSFVTLFTVYAILAHLSGMFSPQTEATYVETVYPVFSMFALLSLHLFMYGCNMFMWKSTRINYNFILEFQPSTALKYRDAFLICTCLMTAVVGAMVIHLILLSTGFSPHQVDLIPGVLLLCFFLLLICPLNVFYRPTRFCFLRIIRNIVCSPFYKVLMVDFFMADQLTSQIPLLRHMESAACYFLAGSFKTHRYETCKSGKLYRELAYVISFAPYYWRAMQCARRWFDECNIDHLANLGKYVSAMVAAGARLTYARQPSQLWMIIVLLTSVVATVYQLYWDFVKDWGLLKPKSKNPWLRDDLILKNKGIYYASIALNFVLRVAWVETVMRFNIGMFESRLIDFFLASLEVIRRGHWNYYRLENEHLNNVGKFRAVKTVPLPFRETDSDG
;
A
#
# COMPACT_ATOMS: atom_id res chain seq x y z
N MET A 1 30.69 -12.25 11.58
CA MET A 1 30.12 -11.27 12.52
C MET A 1 30.97 -10.00 12.60
N VAL A 2 32.26 -10.09 12.98
CA VAL A 2 33.19 -8.93 13.12
C VAL A 2 33.32 -8.07 11.86
N ARG A 3 33.55 -8.68 10.69
CA ARG A 3 33.66 -7.94 9.42
C ARG A 3 32.43 -7.06 9.12
N GLY A 4 31.23 -7.56 9.41
CA GLY A 4 29.99 -6.80 9.23
C GLY A 4 29.89 -5.62 10.21
N ALA A 5 30.34 -5.81 11.44
CA ALA A 5 30.39 -4.74 12.45
C ALA A 5 31.31 -3.59 12.02
N PHE A 6 32.48 -3.87 11.43
CA PHE A 6 33.36 -2.84 10.86
C PHE A 6 32.69 -2.05 9.73
N VAL A 7 31.99 -2.73 8.82
CA VAL A 7 31.26 -2.05 7.73
C VAL A 7 30.15 -1.15 8.27
N GLU A 8 29.39 -1.62 9.25
CA GLU A 8 28.34 -0.83 9.90
C GLU A 8 28.90 0.36 10.70
N LEU A 9 30.01 0.16 11.43
CA LEU A 9 30.71 1.23 12.14
C LEU A 9 31.21 2.30 11.17
N TYR A 10 31.88 1.91 10.09
CA TYR A 10 32.37 2.83 9.07
C TYR A 10 31.22 3.61 8.42
N ARG A 11 30.09 2.94 8.13
CA ARG A 11 28.87 3.59 7.64
C ARG A 11 28.33 4.62 8.64
N GLY A 12 28.24 4.25 9.92
CA GLY A 12 27.81 5.14 11.00
C GLY A 12 28.68 6.39 11.12
N LEU A 13 30.00 6.23 11.12
CA LEU A 13 30.95 7.34 11.12
C LEU A 13 30.80 8.24 9.87
N GLY A 14 30.56 7.65 8.69
CA GLY A 14 30.23 8.39 7.48
C GLY A 14 28.94 9.22 7.60
N LEU A 15 27.91 8.69 8.27
CA LEU A 15 26.67 9.42 8.56
C LEU A 15 26.93 10.58 9.54
N LEU A 16 27.74 10.37 10.60
CA LEU A 16 28.14 11.44 11.53
C LEU A 16 28.93 12.55 10.84
N LYS A 17 29.86 12.20 9.95
CA LYS A 17 30.61 13.17 9.14
C LYS A 17 29.67 13.98 8.24
N THR A 18 28.69 13.31 7.63
CA THR A 18 27.67 13.95 6.79
C THR A 18 26.74 14.84 7.61
N TYR A 19 26.36 14.42 8.82
CA TYR A 19 25.56 15.22 9.75
C TYR A 19 26.29 16.51 10.10
N SER A 20 27.57 16.44 10.47
CA SER A 20 28.40 17.61 10.80
C SER A 20 28.45 18.60 9.63
N SER A 21 28.79 18.13 8.43
CA SER A 21 28.89 18.99 7.24
C SER A 21 27.55 19.60 6.82
N LEU A 22 26.47 18.83 6.81
CA LEU A 22 25.13 19.31 6.48
C LEU A 22 24.63 20.35 7.46
N ASN A 23 24.84 20.14 8.77
CA ASN A 23 24.43 21.10 9.79
C ASN A 23 25.24 22.40 9.69
N MET A 24 26.54 22.34 9.37
CA MET A 24 27.33 23.56 9.11
C MET A 24 26.75 24.38 7.95
N VAL A 25 26.37 23.70 6.86
CA VAL A 25 25.71 24.35 5.72
C VAL A 25 24.35 24.92 6.11
N ALA A 26 23.58 24.20 6.93
CA ALA A 26 22.28 24.66 7.44
C ALA A 26 22.42 25.92 8.29
N PHE A 27 23.35 25.94 9.27
CA PHE A 27 23.66 27.12 10.07
C PHE A 27 24.10 28.30 9.20
N THR A 28 24.95 28.06 8.21
CA THR A 28 25.37 29.09 7.26
C THR A 28 24.19 29.67 6.49
N LYS A 29 23.26 28.83 6.01
CA LYS A 29 22.08 29.27 5.25
C LYS A 29 21.07 30.01 6.12
N ILE A 30 20.77 29.50 7.32
CA ILE A 30 19.78 30.12 8.20
C ILE A 30 20.28 31.46 8.74
N LEU A 31 21.57 31.57 9.09
CA LEU A 31 22.14 32.83 9.56
C LEU A 31 22.21 33.88 8.44
N LYS A 32 22.51 33.50 7.19
CA LYS A 32 22.38 34.40 6.03
C LYS A 32 20.94 34.88 5.83
N LYS A 33 19.97 33.99 6.04
CA LYS A 33 18.54 34.35 5.96
C LYS A 33 18.15 35.29 7.10
N PHE A 34 18.64 35.04 8.32
CA PHE A 34 18.43 35.90 9.49
C PHE A 34 18.93 37.32 9.20
N ASP A 35 20.19 37.48 8.78
CA ASP A 35 20.76 38.79 8.46
C ASP A 35 19.89 39.54 7.42
N LYS A 36 19.45 38.84 6.37
CA LYS A 36 18.59 39.42 5.32
C LYS A 36 17.20 39.85 5.81
N VAL A 37 16.59 39.09 6.71
CA VAL A 37 15.21 39.34 7.19
C VAL A 37 15.18 40.33 8.34
N ALA A 38 16.12 40.22 9.27
CA ALA A 38 16.24 41.09 10.43
C ALA A 38 17.00 42.40 10.12
N ASN A 39 17.58 42.52 8.92
CA ASN A 39 18.43 43.63 8.50
C ASN A 39 19.59 43.89 9.47
N GLN A 40 20.21 42.82 9.96
CA GLN A 40 21.37 42.83 10.85
C GLN A 40 22.58 42.16 10.18
N GLN A 41 23.78 42.42 10.68
CA GLN A 41 25.02 41.75 10.23
C GLN A 41 25.64 40.93 11.37
N ALA A 42 24.88 39.99 11.92
CA ALA A 42 25.30 39.20 13.08
C ALA A 42 25.80 37.79 12.70
N SER A 43 25.55 37.32 11.47
CA SER A 43 25.88 35.95 11.05
C SER A 43 27.35 35.56 11.25
N ALA A 44 28.29 36.49 11.07
CA ALA A 44 29.72 36.24 11.23
C ALA A 44 30.08 35.85 12.69
N SER A 45 29.48 36.53 13.67
CA SER A 45 29.69 36.26 15.09
C SER A 45 29.12 34.89 15.47
N TYR A 46 27.88 34.61 15.08
CA TYR A 46 27.24 33.31 15.33
C TYR A 46 27.96 32.17 14.63
N LEU A 47 28.42 32.34 13.39
CA LEU A 47 29.19 31.31 12.68
C LEU A 47 30.53 31.01 13.36
N LYS A 48 31.16 31.99 14.01
CA LYS A 48 32.38 31.77 14.79
C LYS A 48 32.11 30.85 15.98
N VAL A 49 30.97 30.99 16.64
CA VAL A 49 30.53 30.10 17.72
C VAL A 49 30.26 28.70 17.17
N VAL A 50 29.46 28.59 16.09
CA VAL A 50 29.13 27.29 15.46
C VAL A 50 30.38 26.53 15.02
N LYS A 51 31.37 27.20 14.42
CA LYS A 51 32.63 26.58 14.01
C LYS A 51 33.47 26.08 15.18
N ARG A 52 33.38 26.73 16.34
CA ARG A 52 34.08 26.32 17.56
C ARG A 52 33.40 25.15 18.26
N SER A 53 32.09 24.99 18.07
CA SER A 53 31.32 23.87 18.63
C SER A 53 31.90 22.52 18.23
N HIS A 54 31.93 21.60 19.20
CA HIS A 54 32.61 20.31 19.09
C HIS A 54 32.16 19.46 17.89
N PHE A 55 30.89 19.55 17.48
CA PHE A 55 30.38 18.79 16.33
C PHE A 55 31.01 19.21 14.97
N ILE A 56 31.63 20.40 14.90
CA ILE A 56 32.37 20.89 13.73
C ILE A 56 33.88 20.85 13.96
N SER A 57 34.35 21.29 15.13
CA SER A 57 35.78 21.43 15.42
C SER A 57 36.48 20.10 15.68
N SER A 58 35.74 19.06 16.08
CA SER A 58 36.31 17.74 16.36
C SER A 58 36.62 16.97 15.07
N ASP A 59 37.86 16.54 14.93
CA ASP A 59 38.32 15.62 13.88
C ASP A 59 38.23 14.14 14.29
N LYS A 60 37.71 13.85 15.49
CA LYS A 60 37.61 12.49 16.06
C LYS A 60 36.90 11.52 15.12
N VAL A 61 35.82 11.95 14.47
CA VAL A 61 35.09 11.11 13.50
C VAL A 61 35.98 10.74 12.32
N VAL A 62 36.77 11.70 11.80
CA VAL A 62 37.67 11.47 10.67
C VAL A 62 38.78 10.50 11.08
N ARG A 63 39.42 10.74 12.23
CA ARG A 63 40.47 9.85 12.76
C ARG A 63 39.98 8.42 12.97
N LEU A 64 38.79 8.26 13.56
CA LEU A 64 38.17 6.94 13.75
C LEU A 64 37.86 6.26 12.41
N MET A 65 37.43 7.01 11.39
CA MET A 65 37.24 6.44 10.05
C MET A 65 38.55 5.92 9.46
N ASP A 66 39.63 6.68 9.61
CA ASP A 66 40.96 6.28 9.11
C ASP A 66 41.51 5.05 9.86
N GLU A 67 41.28 4.97 11.17
CA GLU A 67 41.64 3.82 11.99
C GLU A 67 40.85 2.56 11.59
N VAL A 68 39.53 2.68 11.41
CA VAL A 68 38.67 1.58 10.93
C VAL A 68 39.11 1.13 9.54
N GLU A 69 39.48 2.06 8.66
CA GLU A 69 39.99 1.76 7.31
C GLU A 69 41.32 0.99 7.37
N SER A 70 42.26 1.44 8.20
CA SER A 70 43.57 0.81 8.41
C SER A 70 43.43 -0.62 8.94
N LEU A 71 42.71 -0.78 10.05
CA LEU A 71 42.47 -2.09 10.67
C LEU A 71 41.75 -3.05 9.72
N PHE A 72 40.76 -2.56 8.97
CA PHE A 72 40.06 -3.41 8.02
C PHE A 72 40.97 -3.85 6.86
N THR A 73 41.83 -2.95 6.40
CA THR A 73 42.78 -3.23 5.32
C THR A 73 43.78 -4.29 5.72
N GLN A 74 44.31 -4.18 6.94
CA GLN A 74 45.26 -5.13 7.51
C GLN A 74 44.65 -6.52 7.75
N HIS A 75 43.49 -6.58 8.42
CA HIS A 75 42.94 -7.86 8.89
C HIS A 75 41.98 -8.54 7.90
N PHE A 76 41.35 -7.81 6.97
CA PHE A 76 40.32 -8.36 6.08
C PHE A 76 40.58 -8.18 4.59
N ALA A 77 41.62 -7.43 4.20
CA ALA A 77 41.90 -7.14 2.80
C ALA A 77 43.35 -7.44 2.35
N ASN A 78 44.17 -8.13 3.15
CA ASN A 78 45.57 -8.46 2.83
C ASN A 78 46.39 -7.23 2.40
N ASN A 79 46.25 -6.12 3.14
CA ASN A 79 46.89 -4.83 2.83
C ASN A 79 46.46 -4.18 1.49
N ASP A 80 45.42 -4.69 0.81
CA ASP A 80 44.84 -4.04 -0.36
C ASP A 80 43.76 -3.04 0.06
N ARG A 81 44.14 -1.76 0.06
CA ARG A 81 43.24 -0.64 0.37
C ARG A 81 42.05 -0.54 -0.59
N LYS A 82 42.22 -0.82 -1.88
CA LYS A 82 41.10 -0.76 -2.85
C LYS A 82 40.06 -1.83 -2.53
N LYS A 83 40.52 -3.03 -2.20
CA LYS A 83 39.67 -4.14 -1.76
C LYS A 83 38.96 -3.80 -0.45
N ALA A 84 39.67 -3.24 0.54
CA ALA A 84 39.09 -2.80 1.82
C ALA A 84 37.98 -1.77 1.60
N MET A 85 38.25 -0.74 0.80
CA MET A 85 37.30 0.33 0.51
C MET A 85 36.05 -0.15 -0.24
N LYS A 86 36.17 -1.18 -1.08
CA LYS A 86 35.02 -1.82 -1.72
C LYS A 86 34.07 -2.48 -0.71
N PHE A 87 34.59 -2.98 0.42
CA PHE A 87 33.78 -3.55 1.50
C PHE A 87 33.24 -2.50 2.46
N LEU A 88 34.07 -1.52 2.87
CA LEU A 88 33.69 -0.47 3.82
C LEU A 88 32.73 0.56 3.23
N ARG A 89 32.90 0.89 1.94
CA ARG A 89 31.97 1.69 1.16
C ARG A 89 31.35 0.80 0.10
N PRO A 90 30.39 -0.09 0.47
CA PRO A 90 29.70 -0.87 -0.52
C PRO A 90 29.06 0.10 -1.51
N GLN A 91 29.56 0.09 -2.74
CA GLN A 91 28.93 0.86 -3.81
C GLN A 91 27.47 0.42 -3.84
N GLN A 92 26.56 1.39 -3.81
CA GLN A 92 25.16 1.10 -4.12
C GLN A 92 25.18 0.36 -5.45
N HIS A 93 24.75 -0.91 -5.42
CA HIS A 93 24.72 -1.75 -6.61
C HIS A 93 24.02 -0.94 -7.70
N LYS A 94 24.68 -0.70 -8.84
CA LYS A 94 24.03 0.00 -9.95
C LYS A 94 22.70 -0.72 -10.19
N ASP A 95 21.60 0.02 -10.07
CA ASP A 95 20.27 -0.55 -10.25
C ASP A 95 20.25 -1.21 -11.63
N SER A 96 19.98 -2.52 -11.68
CA SER A 96 20.05 -3.28 -12.92
C SER A 96 19.01 -2.75 -13.90
N HIS A 97 19.45 -2.35 -15.10
CA HIS A 97 18.57 -1.98 -16.20
C HIS A 97 17.72 -3.16 -16.67
N MET A 98 18.11 -4.40 -16.34
CA MET A 98 17.35 -5.61 -16.65
C MET A 98 15.95 -5.59 -16.03
N VAL A 99 15.78 -5.07 -14.82
CA VAL A 99 14.46 -4.99 -14.20
C VAL A 99 13.53 -4.11 -15.03
N THR A 100 14.01 -2.95 -15.46
CA THR A 100 13.25 -2.05 -16.33
C THR A 100 12.94 -2.70 -17.68
N PHE A 101 13.90 -3.40 -18.28
CA PHE A 101 13.70 -4.15 -19.51
C PHE A 101 12.60 -5.20 -19.36
N PHE A 102 12.64 -6.03 -18.31
CA PHE A 102 11.62 -7.05 -18.07
C PHE A 102 10.25 -6.44 -17.77
N VAL A 103 10.18 -5.32 -17.03
CA VAL A 103 8.92 -4.58 -16.85
C VAL A 103 8.33 -4.21 -18.21
N GLY A 104 9.14 -3.65 -19.12
CA GLY A 104 8.72 -3.31 -20.47
C GLY A 104 8.29 -4.53 -21.29
N LEU A 105 9.08 -5.61 -21.26
CA LEU A 105 8.80 -6.86 -21.96
C LEU A 105 7.46 -7.46 -21.50
N PHE A 106 7.26 -7.66 -20.20
CA PHE A 106 6.02 -8.21 -19.66
C PHE A 106 4.81 -7.30 -19.90
N THR A 107 5.00 -5.97 -19.85
CA THR A 107 3.94 -5.02 -20.22
C THR A 107 3.54 -5.18 -21.69
N GLY A 108 4.52 -5.24 -22.60
CA GLY A 108 4.28 -5.47 -24.02
C GLY A 108 3.59 -6.82 -24.27
N SER A 109 4.09 -7.90 -23.67
CA SER A 109 3.48 -9.22 -23.75
C SER A 109 2.06 -9.25 -23.20
N PHE A 110 1.80 -8.56 -22.07
CA PHE A 110 0.44 -8.44 -21.52
C PHE A 110 -0.50 -7.75 -22.51
N VAL A 111 -0.10 -6.61 -23.08
CA VAL A 111 -0.93 -5.88 -24.05
C VAL A 111 -1.20 -6.75 -25.27
N THR A 112 -0.18 -7.38 -25.84
CA THR A 112 -0.35 -8.28 -27.00
C THR A 112 -1.27 -9.46 -26.69
N LEU A 113 -1.04 -10.17 -25.58
CA LEU A 113 -1.87 -11.31 -25.18
C LEU A 113 -3.31 -10.88 -24.89
N PHE A 114 -3.52 -9.70 -24.32
CA PHE A 114 -4.86 -9.17 -24.05
C PHE A 114 -5.60 -8.86 -25.34
N THR A 115 -4.92 -8.26 -26.33
CA THR A 115 -5.47 -8.06 -27.68
C THR A 115 -5.83 -9.39 -28.33
N VAL A 116 -4.94 -10.40 -28.26
CA VAL A 116 -5.21 -11.76 -28.77
C VAL A 116 -6.43 -12.37 -28.08
N TYR A 117 -6.51 -12.28 -26.75
CA TYR A 117 -7.66 -12.75 -25.99
C TYR A 117 -8.96 -12.07 -26.44
N ALA A 118 -8.96 -10.75 -26.60
CA ALA A 118 -10.13 -9.99 -27.02
C ALA A 118 -10.63 -10.42 -28.43
N ILE A 119 -9.70 -10.61 -29.38
CA ILE A 119 -10.01 -11.10 -30.72
C ILE A 119 -10.57 -12.53 -30.66
N LEU A 120 -9.90 -13.43 -29.95
CA LEU A 120 -10.36 -14.81 -29.81
C LEU A 120 -11.72 -14.90 -29.13
N ALA A 121 -11.97 -14.08 -28.10
CA ALA A 121 -13.24 -14.07 -27.36
C ALA A 121 -14.40 -13.63 -28.25
N HIS A 122 -14.15 -12.65 -29.13
CA HIS A 122 -15.10 -12.21 -30.13
C HIS A 122 -15.36 -13.28 -31.20
N LEU A 123 -14.31 -13.89 -31.76
CA LEU A 123 -14.43 -14.90 -32.81
C LEU A 123 -15.10 -16.20 -32.35
N SER A 124 -14.87 -16.59 -31.09
CA SER A 124 -15.45 -17.80 -30.50
C SER A 124 -16.90 -17.63 -30.02
N GLY A 125 -17.49 -16.43 -30.15
CA GLY A 125 -18.87 -16.19 -29.72
C GLY A 125 -19.08 -16.44 -28.23
N MET A 126 -18.05 -16.24 -27.39
CA MET A 126 -18.14 -16.47 -25.93
C MET A 126 -19.22 -15.62 -25.24
N PHE A 127 -19.57 -14.47 -25.83
CA PHE A 127 -20.64 -13.58 -25.36
C PHE A 127 -22.02 -13.96 -25.92
N SER A 128 -22.21 -15.22 -26.35
CA SER A 128 -23.53 -15.74 -26.69
C SER A 128 -24.32 -16.10 -25.41
N PRO A 129 -25.66 -15.89 -25.36
CA PRO A 129 -26.44 -15.92 -24.12
C PRO A 129 -26.36 -17.21 -23.29
N GLN A 130 -26.03 -18.35 -23.92
CA GLN A 130 -25.98 -19.67 -23.28
C GLN A 130 -24.60 -19.98 -22.68
N THR A 131 -23.52 -19.58 -23.37
CA THR A 131 -22.12 -19.80 -22.96
C THR A 131 -21.66 -18.72 -21.98
N GLU A 132 -22.24 -17.52 -22.10
CA GLU A 132 -21.95 -16.35 -21.27
C GLU A 132 -22.22 -16.61 -19.77
N ALA A 133 -23.34 -17.24 -19.43
CA ALA A 133 -23.71 -17.47 -18.03
C ALA A 133 -22.69 -18.34 -17.28
N THR A 134 -22.26 -19.46 -17.85
CA THR A 134 -21.30 -20.37 -17.19
C THR A 134 -19.91 -19.76 -17.09
N TYR A 135 -19.43 -19.08 -18.15
CA TYR A 135 -18.11 -18.45 -18.15
C TYR A 135 -18.02 -17.28 -17.17
N VAL A 136 -19.05 -16.43 -17.12
CA VAL A 136 -19.15 -15.28 -16.20
C VAL A 136 -19.27 -15.73 -14.73
N GLU A 137 -19.77 -16.93 -14.46
CA GLU A 137 -19.92 -17.43 -13.09
C GLU A 137 -18.70 -18.16 -12.54
N THR A 138 -17.89 -18.77 -13.41
CA THR A 138 -16.79 -19.67 -13.02
C THR A 138 -15.41 -19.05 -13.25
N VAL A 139 -15.21 -18.47 -14.43
CA VAL A 139 -13.91 -18.01 -14.91
C VAL A 139 -13.68 -16.54 -14.56
N TYR A 140 -14.72 -15.71 -14.73
CA TYR A 140 -14.67 -14.28 -14.45
C TYR A 140 -14.27 -13.93 -13.01
N PRO A 141 -14.79 -14.58 -11.93
CA PRO A 141 -14.39 -14.22 -10.57
C PRO A 141 -12.89 -14.38 -10.30
N VAL A 142 -12.27 -15.45 -10.82
CA VAL A 142 -10.83 -15.71 -10.62
C VAL A 142 -10.00 -14.65 -11.33
N PHE A 143 -10.35 -14.32 -12.57
CA PHE A 143 -9.63 -13.30 -13.34
C PHE A 143 -9.87 -11.88 -12.79
N SER A 144 -11.08 -11.55 -12.36
CA SER A 144 -11.38 -10.28 -11.69
C SER A 144 -10.60 -10.13 -10.38
N MET A 145 -10.45 -11.20 -9.60
CA MET A 145 -9.61 -11.20 -8.40
C MET A 145 -8.15 -10.85 -8.73
N PHE A 146 -7.56 -11.51 -9.72
CA PHE A 146 -6.18 -11.25 -10.14
C PHE A 146 -5.98 -9.87 -10.78
N ALA A 147 -6.96 -9.39 -11.54
CA ALA A 147 -6.92 -8.07 -12.14
C ALA A 147 -6.98 -6.96 -11.07
N LEU A 148 -7.87 -7.08 -10.08
CA LEU A 148 -7.93 -6.15 -8.93
C LEU A 148 -6.66 -6.19 -8.09
N LEU A 149 -6.09 -7.38 -7.85
CA LEU A 149 -4.81 -7.53 -7.15
C LEU A 149 -3.69 -6.81 -7.89
N SER A 150 -3.61 -7.03 -9.21
CA SER A 150 -2.58 -6.44 -10.06
C SER A 150 -2.74 -4.93 -10.16
N LEU A 151 -3.97 -4.42 -10.31
CA LEU A 151 -4.25 -2.98 -10.28
C LEU A 151 -3.79 -2.36 -8.96
N HIS A 152 -4.01 -3.04 -7.83
CA HIS A 152 -3.54 -2.56 -6.54
C HIS A 152 -2.01 -2.54 -6.44
N LEU A 153 -1.32 -3.59 -6.94
CA LEU A 153 0.13 -3.63 -7.02
C LEU A 153 0.70 -2.52 -7.92
N PHE A 154 0.03 -2.26 -9.05
CA PHE A 154 0.36 -1.15 -9.94
C PHE A 154 0.22 0.19 -9.22
N MET A 155 -0.92 0.44 -8.56
CA MET A 155 -1.15 1.66 -7.79
C MET A 155 -0.13 1.79 -6.64
N TYR A 156 0.25 0.69 -5.99
CA TYR A 156 1.31 0.71 -4.98
C TYR A 156 2.69 1.05 -5.59
N GLY A 157 3.02 0.51 -6.76
CA GLY A 157 4.22 0.88 -7.53
C GLY A 157 4.26 2.37 -7.89
N CYS A 158 3.14 2.92 -8.37
CA CYS A 158 2.97 4.35 -8.63
C CYS A 158 3.18 5.20 -7.36
N ASN A 159 2.59 4.78 -6.24
CA ASN A 159 2.77 5.43 -4.95
C ASN A 159 4.25 5.44 -4.52
N MET A 160 4.94 4.31 -4.59
CA MET A 160 6.37 4.21 -4.24
C MET A 160 7.25 5.06 -5.16
N PHE A 161 6.94 5.10 -6.46
CA PHE A 161 7.62 5.97 -7.41
C PHE A 161 7.44 7.45 -7.03
N MET A 162 6.21 7.86 -6.74
CA MET A 162 5.87 9.24 -6.36
C MET A 162 6.50 9.62 -5.03
N TRP A 163 6.44 8.77 -4.00
CA TRP A 163 7.12 9.03 -2.72
C TRP A 163 8.63 9.17 -2.89
N LYS A 164 9.24 8.34 -3.75
CA LYS A 164 10.66 8.46 -4.05
C LYS A 164 10.99 9.76 -4.79
N SER A 165 10.19 10.15 -5.78
CA SER A 165 10.42 11.37 -6.58
C SER A 165 10.23 12.63 -5.75
N THR A 166 9.30 12.62 -4.79
CA THR A 166 9.03 13.73 -3.87
C THR A 166 9.81 13.66 -2.55
N ARG A 167 10.74 12.69 -2.43
CA ARG A 167 11.64 12.48 -1.28
C ARG A 167 10.93 12.18 0.05
N ILE A 168 9.71 11.63 0.00
CA ILE A 168 9.02 11.09 1.17
C ILE A 168 9.70 9.79 1.59
N ASN A 169 10.17 9.73 2.84
CA ASN A 169 10.85 8.53 3.38
C ASN A 169 9.83 7.47 3.84
N TYR A 170 9.17 6.82 2.86
CA TYR A 170 8.14 5.80 3.13
C TYR A 170 8.70 4.56 3.85
N ASN A 171 9.97 4.19 3.62
CA ASN A 171 10.61 3.08 4.34
C ASN A 171 10.72 3.37 5.84
N PHE A 172 11.05 4.61 6.21
CA PHE A 172 11.06 5.01 7.61
C PHE A 172 9.65 5.01 8.22
N ILE A 173 8.68 5.61 7.52
CA ILE A 173 7.30 5.74 8.00
C ILE A 173 6.64 4.37 8.20
N LEU A 174 6.86 3.43 7.27
CA LEU A 174 6.31 2.08 7.33
C LEU A 174 7.22 1.08 8.08
N GLU A 175 8.32 1.55 8.65
CA GLU A 175 9.31 0.75 9.38
C GLU A 175 9.90 -0.43 8.57
N PHE A 176 10.06 -0.24 7.26
CA PHE A 176 10.73 -1.22 6.41
C PHE A 176 12.24 -1.11 6.51
N GLN A 177 12.92 -2.26 6.55
CA GLN A 177 14.37 -2.33 6.50
C GLN A 177 14.87 -1.94 5.10
N PRO A 178 15.74 -0.91 4.95
CA PRO A 178 16.16 -0.42 3.65
C PRO A 178 16.88 -1.45 2.76
N SER A 179 17.52 -2.46 3.36
CA SER A 179 18.25 -3.51 2.65
C SER A 179 17.35 -4.55 1.98
N THR A 180 16.14 -4.77 2.52
CA THR A 180 15.18 -5.77 2.04
C THR A 180 13.87 -5.17 1.57
N ALA A 181 13.72 -3.85 1.64
CA ALA A 181 12.54 -3.13 1.19
C ALA A 181 12.36 -3.30 -0.32
N LEU A 182 11.13 -3.56 -0.72
CA LEU A 182 10.76 -3.63 -2.13
C LEU A 182 11.03 -2.28 -2.80
N LYS A 183 11.56 -2.27 -4.03
CA LYS A 183 11.69 -1.04 -4.82
C LYS A 183 10.47 -0.87 -5.73
N TYR A 184 10.17 0.36 -6.14
CA TYR A 184 9.06 0.64 -7.06
C TYR A 184 9.17 -0.13 -8.40
N ARG A 185 10.38 -0.31 -8.93
CA ARG A 185 10.62 -1.10 -10.16
C ARG A 185 10.28 -2.59 -9.96
N ASP A 186 10.61 -3.13 -8.79
CA ASP A 186 10.30 -4.52 -8.44
C ASP A 186 8.79 -4.71 -8.26
N ALA A 187 8.10 -3.74 -7.65
CA ALA A 187 6.64 -3.74 -7.56
C ALA A 187 5.97 -3.75 -8.94
N PHE A 188 6.44 -2.91 -9.87
CA PHE A 188 5.97 -2.94 -11.26
C PHE A 188 6.28 -4.27 -11.94
N LEU A 189 7.47 -4.86 -11.72
CA LEU A 189 7.82 -6.17 -12.29
C LEU A 189 6.90 -7.28 -11.78
N ILE A 190 6.63 -7.33 -10.48
CA ILE A 190 5.69 -8.31 -9.91
C ILE A 190 4.30 -8.13 -10.52
N CYS A 191 3.83 -6.89 -10.64
CA CYS A 191 2.55 -6.56 -11.25
C CYS A 191 2.47 -7.01 -12.72
N THR A 192 3.45 -6.66 -13.55
CA THR A 192 3.40 -6.97 -14.98
C THR A 192 3.56 -8.47 -15.22
N CYS A 193 4.46 -9.16 -14.51
CA CYS A 193 4.56 -10.61 -14.56
C CYS A 193 3.24 -11.30 -14.21
N LEU A 194 2.56 -10.85 -13.14
CA LEU A 194 1.28 -11.41 -12.71
C LEU A 194 0.21 -11.20 -13.79
N MET A 195 0.10 -9.99 -14.35
CA MET A 195 -0.86 -9.70 -15.43
C MET A 195 -0.59 -10.52 -16.69
N THR A 196 0.67 -10.64 -17.12
CA THR A 196 1.03 -11.47 -18.28
C THR A 196 0.69 -12.93 -18.03
N ALA A 197 0.97 -13.47 -16.84
CA ALA A 197 0.65 -14.86 -16.51
C ALA A 197 -0.87 -15.10 -16.50
N VAL A 198 -1.64 -14.17 -15.94
CA VAL A 198 -3.11 -14.25 -15.87
C VAL A 198 -3.71 -14.22 -17.27
N VAL A 199 -3.35 -13.24 -18.11
CA VAL A 199 -3.87 -13.17 -19.48
C VAL A 199 -3.36 -14.31 -20.35
N GLY A 200 -2.12 -14.76 -20.15
CA GLY A 200 -1.62 -15.98 -20.79
C GLY A 200 -2.49 -17.20 -20.45
N ALA A 201 -2.87 -17.36 -19.19
CA ALA A 201 -3.80 -18.42 -18.77
C ALA A 201 -5.19 -18.25 -19.40
N MET A 202 -5.70 -17.01 -19.54
CA MET A 202 -6.97 -16.72 -20.23
C MET A 202 -6.92 -17.13 -21.72
N VAL A 203 -5.84 -16.80 -22.42
CA VAL A 203 -5.65 -17.17 -23.83
C VAL A 203 -5.57 -18.68 -23.98
N ILE A 204 -4.80 -19.37 -23.12
CA ILE A 204 -4.69 -20.83 -23.15
C ILE A 204 -6.04 -21.48 -22.86
N HIS A 205 -6.78 -21.01 -21.85
CA HIS A 205 -8.12 -21.48 -21.51
C HIS A 205 -9.05 -21.39 -22.73
N LEU A 206 -9.05 -20.24 -23.41
CA LEU A 206 -9.90 -20.02 -24.58
C LEU A 206 -9.52 -20.87 -25.80
N ILE A 207 -8.23 -21.05 -26.07
CA ILE A 207 -7.75 -21.93 -27.16
C ILE A 207 -8.12 -23.39 -26.88
N LEU A 208 -8.01 -23.85 -25.64
CA LEU A 208 -8.36 -25.23 -25.29
C LEU A 208 -9.87 -25.48 -25.38
N LEU A 209 -10.69 -24.50 -24.99
CA LEU A 209 -12.14 -24.57 -25.21
C LEU A 209 -12.48 -24.62 -26.71
N SER A 210 -11.85 -23.78 -27.53
CA SER A 210 -12.16 -23.72 -28.98
C SER A 210 -11.67 -24.95 -29.76
N THR A 211 -10.68 -25.68 -29.23
CA THR A 211 -10.16 -26.93 -29.81
C THR A 211 -10.94 -28.17 -29.36
N GLY A 212 -12.00 -28.02 -28.55
CA GLY A 212 -12.90 -29.10 -28.17
C GLY A 212 -12.42 -29.95 -26.98
N PHE A 213 -11.46 -29.46 -26.18
CA PHE A 213 -11.12 -30.12 -24.91
C PHE A 213 -12.31 -30.10 -23.95
N SER A 214 -12.38 -31.11 -23.07
CA SER A 214 -13.46 -31.20 -22.09
C SER A 214 -13.48 -29.97 -21.17
N PRO A 215 -14.63 -29.27 -21.01
CA PRO A 215 -14.72 -28.07 -20.16
C PRO A 215 -14.20 -28.28 -18.73
N HIS A 216 -14.44 -29.47 -18.16
CA HIS A 216 -13.93 -29.87 -16.85
C HIS A 216 -12.40 -29.77 -16.71
N GLN A 217 -11.64 -30.14 -17.74
CA GLN A 217 -10.18 -30.06 -17.71
C GLN A 217 -9.69 -28.61 -17.88
N VAL A 218 -10.40 -27.83 -18.67
CA VAL A 218 -10.01 -26.46 -19.02
C VAL A 218 -10.33 -25.50 -17.86
N ASP A 219 -11.44 -25.69 -17.16
CA ASP A 219 -11.84 -24.89 -15.98
C ASP A 219 -10.97 -25.14 -14.74
N LEU A 220 -10.06 -26.12 -14.79
CA LEU A 220 -9.03 -26.32 -13.78
C LEU A 220 -7.90 -25.27 -13.87
N ILE A 221 -7.68 -24.65 -15.04
CA ILE A 221 -6.58 -23.72 -15.29
C ILE A 221 -6.58 -22.52 -14.32
N PRO A 222 -7.70 -21.80 -14.11
CA PRO A 222 -7.75 -20.70 -13.14
C PRO A 222 -7.48 -21.19 -11.70
N GLY A 223 -7.89 -22.42 -11.37
CA GLY A 223 -7.63 -23.05 -10.07
C GLY A 223 -6.15 -23.38 -9.85
N VAL A 224 -5.47 -23.89 -10.88
CA VAL A 224 -4.02 -24.13 -10.85
C VAL A 224 -3.26 -22.82 -10.69
N LEU A 225 -3.67 -21.76 -11.40
CA LEU A 225 -3.06 -20.44 -11.25
C LEU A 225 -3.22 -19.90 -9.82
N LEU A 226 -4.42 -20.04 -9.24
CA LEU A 226 -4.70 -19.66 -7.86
C LEU A 226 -3.83 -20.45 -6.86
N LEU A 227 -3.74 -21.77 -7.04
CA LEU A 227 -2.90 -22.63 -6.21
C LEU A 227 -1.43 -22.25 -6.30
N CYS A 228 -0.91 -22.05 -7.51
CA CYS A 228 0.48 -21.62 -7.75
C CYS A 228 0.77 -20.28 -7.05
N PHE A 229 -0.15 -19.32 -7.12
CA PHE A 229 -0.03 -18.04 -6.43
C PHE A 229 0.10 -18.21 -4.91
N PHE A 230 -0.79 -19.01 -4.28
CA PHE A 230 -0.75 -19.24 -2.84
C PHE A 230 0.49 -20.02 -2.40
N LEU A 231 0.87 -21.07 -3.14
CA LEU A 231 2.10 -21.83 -2.87
C LEU A 231 3.33 -20.93 -2.97
N LEU A 232 3.39 -20.05 -3.97
CA LEU A 232 4.47 -19.08 -4.10
C LEU A 232 4.50 -18.09 -2.93
N LEU A 233 3.34 -17.63 -2.46
CA LEU A 233 3.24 -16.68 -1.36
C LEU A 233 3.82 -17.24 -0.06
N ILE A 234 3.52 -18.49 0.27
CA ILE A 234 3.97 -19.17 1.51
C ILE A 234 5.30 -19.89 1.36
N CYS A 235 5.87 -19.96 0.15
CA CYS A 235 7.08 -20.71 -0.15
C CYS A 235 8.27 -20.24 0.74
N PRO A 236 8.88 -21.14 1.53
CA PRO A 236 9.98 -20.79 2.43
C PRO A 236 11.32 -20.62 1.72
N LEU A 237 11.45 -21.11 0.48
CA LEU A 237 12.68 -21.06 -0.30
C LEU A 237 13.04 -19.60 -0.65
N ASN A 238 14.34 -19.32 -0.79
CA ASN A 238 14.87 -17.99 -1.10
C ASN A 238 14.70 -17.63 -2.60
N VAL A 239 13.45 -17.66 -3.07
CA VAL A 239 13.04 -17.37 -4.44
C VAL A 239 11.97 -16.29 -4.42
N PHE A 240 11.88 -15.44 -5.45
CA PHE A 240 10.82 -14.45 -5.64
C PHE A 240 10.52 -13.56 -4.41
N TYR A 241 11.48 -12.71 -4.02
CA TYR A 241 11.29 -11.70 -2.97
C TYR A 241 10.83 -12.25 -1.61
N ARG A 242 11.45 -13.36 -1.17
CA ARG A 242 11.15 -14.00 0.14
C ARG A 242 10.99 -13.01 1.30
N PRO A 243 11.89 -12.02 1.54
CA PRO A 243 11.72 -11.08 2.65
C PRO A 243 10.41 -10.28 2.57
N THR A 244 10.03 -9.85 1.37
CA THR A 244 8.79 -9.11 1.12
C THR A 244 7.56 -9.98 1.35
N ARG A 245 7.55 -11.22 0.85
CA ARG A 245 6.44 -12.16 1.07
C ARG A 245 6.20 -12.46 2.55
N PHE A 246 7.26 -12.77 3.30
CA PHE A 246 7.15 -13.03 4.73
C PHE A 246 6.80 -11.77 5.53
N CYS A 247 7.24 -10.59 5.09
CA CYS A 247 6.79 -9.32 5.66
C CYS A 247 5.28 -9.13 5.46
N PHE A 248 4.78 -9.37 4.25
CA PHE A 248 3.35 -9.32 3.93
C PHE A 248 2.55 -10.31 4.79
N LEU A 249 2.95 -11.59 4.85
CA LEU A 249 2.28 -12.60 5.67
C LEU A 249 2.26 -12.24 7.16
N ARG A 250 3.37 -11.68 7.68
CA ARG A 250 3.43 -11.18 9.05
C ARG A 250 2.44 -10.04 9.29
N ILE A 251 2.32 -9.10 8.36
CA ILE A 251 1.37 -7.99 8.45
C ILE A 251 -0.07 -8.53 8.42
N ILE A 252 -0.41 -9.43 7.49
CA ILE A 252 -1.73 -10.05 7.44
C ILE A 252 -2.07 -10.77 8.74
N ARG A 253 -1.13 -11.54 9.30
CA ARG A 253 -1.28 -12.17 10.63
C ARG A 253 -1.55 -11.13 11.71
N ASN A 254 -0.79 -10.04 11.75
CA ASN A 254 -0.99 -8.97 12.74
C ASN A 254 -2.37 -8.30 12.61
N ILE A 255 -2.89 -8.15 11.39
CA ILE A 255 -4.22 -7.59 11.14
C ILE A 255 -5.31 -8.54 11.67
N VAL A 256 -5.23 -9.81 11.31
CA VAL A 256 -6.20 -10.83 11.74
C VAL A 256 -6.20 -10.98 13.27
N CYS A 257 -5.02 -10.93 13.87
CA CYS A 257 -4.83 -11.02 15.33
C CYS A 257 -4.72 -9.65 16.01
N SER A 258 -5.26 -8.58 15.41
CA SER A 258 -5.10 -7.19 15.87
C SER A 258 -5.47 -6.86 17.32
N PRO A 259 -6.31 -7.62 18.05
CA PRO A 259 -6.49 -7.39 19.48
C PRO A 259 -5.25 -7.75 20.32
N PHE A 260 -4.41 -8.66 19.83
CA PHE A 260 -3.37 -9.32 20.62
C PHE A 260 -1.95 -8.78 20.41
N TYR A 261 -1.74 -7.94 19.39
CA TYR A 261 -0.42 -7.40 19.04
C TYR A 261 -0.43 -5.87 19.03
N LYS A 262 0.72 -5.27 19.32
CA LYS A 262 0.92 -3.83 19.15
C LYS A 262 0.71 -3.46 17.68
N VAL A 263 -0.18 -2.51 17.44
CA VAL A 263 -0.53 -2.09 16.08
C VAL A 263 0.48 -1.06 15.58
N LEU A 264 1.24 -1.41 14.55
CA LEU A 264 2.17 -0.51 13.88
C LEU A 264 1.48 0.23 12.72
N MET A 265 2.15 1.28 12.22
CA MET A 265 1.65 2.04 11.08
C MET A 265 1.40 1.18 9.84
N VAL A 266 2.32 0.28 9.55
CA VAL A 266 2.19 -0.63 8.41
C VAL A 266 0.97 -1.56 8.55
N ASP A 267 0.61 -1.96 9.77
CA ASP A 267 -0.51 -2.88 10.01
C ASP A 267 -1.85 -2.20 9.72
N PHE A 268 -2.07 -0.98 10.23
CA PHE A 268 -3.31 -0.26 9.95
C PHE A 268 -3.36 0.30 8.53
N PHE A 269 -2.21 0.70 7.96
CA PHE A 269 -2.13 1.14 6.57
C PHE A 269 -2.51 0.01 5.59
N MET A 270 -2.03 -1.21 5.84
CA MET A 270 -2.39 -2.40 5.05
C MET A 270 -3.85 -2.80 5.26
N ALA A 271 -4.36 -2.78 6.49
CA ALA A 271 -5.76 -3.09 6.74
C ALA A 271 -6.72 -2.07 6.07
N ASP A 272 -6.31 -0.80 5.93
CA ASP A 272 -7.06 0.17 5.13
C ASP A 272 -7.10 -0.20 3.64
N GLN A 273 -6.05 -0.84 3.11
CA GLN A 273 -6.09 -1.39 1.75
C GLN A 273 -7.12 -2.53 1.64
N LEU A 274 -7.19 -3.40 2.65
CA LEU A 274 -8.16 -4.52 2.67
C LEU A 274 -9.61 -4.03 2.65
N THR A 275 -9.91 -2.87 3.24
CA THR A 275 -11.26 -2.29 3.21
C THR A 275 -11.71 -1.89 1.80
N SER A 276 -10.77 -1.60 0.91
CA SER A 276 -10.99 -1.30 -0.50
C SER A 276 -10.92 -2.55 -1.39
N GLN A 277 -10.57 -3.71 -0.82
CA GLN A 277 -10.42 -5.00 -1.52
C GLN A 277 -11.53 -5.99 -1.18
N ILE A 278 -12.64 -5.53 -0.59
CA ILE A 278 -13.78 -6.40 -0.30
C ILE A 278 -14.25 -7.15 -1.56
N PRO A 279 -14.45 -6.51 -2.74
CA PRO A 279 -14.84 -7.24 -3.96
C PRO A 279 -13.86 -8.36 -4.32
N LEU A 280 -12.54 -8.12 -4.22
CA LEU A 280 -11.52 -9.15 -4.43
C LEU A 280 -11.69 -10.31 -3.44
N LEU A 281 -11.89 -10.02 -2.14
CA LEU A 281 -12.11 -11.05 -1.12
C LEU A 281 -13.41 -11.85 -1.38
N ARG A 282 -14.47 -11.19 -1.86
CA ARG A 282 -15.71 -11.87 -2.29
C ARG A 282 -15.43 -12.80 -3.48
N HIS A 283 -14.69 -12.35 -4.49
CA HIS A 283 -14.33 -13.20 -5.62
C HIS A 283 -13.47 -14.39 -5.20
N MET A 284 -12.56 -14.19 -4.24
CA MET A 284 -11.75 -15.26 -3.65
C MET A 284 -12.61 -16.30 -2.92
N GLU A 285 -13.63 -15.87 -2.16
CA GLU A 285 -14.62 -16.78 -1.54
C GLU A 285 -15.35 -17.59 -2.60
N SER A 286 -15.89 -16.92 -3.64
CA SER A 286 -16.64 -17.61 -4.69
C SER A 286 -15.77 -18.63 -5.43
N ALA A 287 -14.52 -18.26 -5.75
CA ALA A 287 -13.55 -19.17 -6.35
C ALA A 287 -13.22 -20.35 -5.43
N ALA A 288 -12.98 -20.09 -4.15
CA ALA A 288 -12.71 -21.14 -3.17
C ALA A 288 -13.88 -22.12 -3.04
N CYS A 289 -15.12 -21.63 -2.97
CA CYS A 289 -16.31 -22.48 -2.95
C CYS A 289 -16.40 -23.34 -4.22
N TYR A 290 -16.22 -22.74 -5.39
CA TYR A 290 -16.30 -23.43 -6.67
C TYR A 290 -15.31 -24.60 -6.78
N PHE A 291 -14.05 -24.40 -6.38
CA PHE A 291 -13.02 -25.44 -6.43
C PHE A 291 -13.16 -26.47 -5.31
N LEU A 292 -13.44 -26.06 -4.07
CA LEU A 292 -13.55 -26.97 -2.92
C LEU A 292 -14.80 -27.85 -2.97
N ALA A 293 -15.92 -27.33 -3.47
CA ALA A 293 -17.15 -28.10 -3.64
C ALA A 293 -17.10 -29.08 -4.83
N GLY A 294 -16.03 -29.05 -5.63
CA GLY A 294 -15.94 -29.84 -6.85
C GLY A 294 -16.94 -29.40 -7.93
N SER A 295 -17.49 -28.18 -7.84
CA SER A 295 -18.48 -27.66 -8.79
C SER A 295 -17.93 -27.54 -10.22
N PHE A 296 -16.60 -27.49 -10.38
CA PHE A 296 -15.93 -27.59 -11.68
C PHE A 296 -16.11 -28.96 -12.38
N LYS A 297 -16.42 -30.02 -11.62
CA LYS A 297 -16.76 -31.36 -12.17
C LYS A 297 -18.22 -31.45 -12.58
N THR A 298 -19.10 -30.92 -11.74
CA THR A 298 -20.54 -31.14 -11.86
C THR A 298 -21.27 -30.00 -12.57
N HIS A 299 -20.63 -28.85 -12.80
CA HIS A 299 -21.18 -27.62 -13.36
C HIS A 299 -22.44 -27.10 -12.63
N ARG A 300 -22.68 -27.59 -11.40
CA ARG A 300 -23.79 -27.14 -10.54
C ARG A 300 -23.32 -25.94 -9.72
N TYR A 301 -23.39 -24.76 -10.31
CA TYR A 301 -22.99 -23.51 -9.67
C TYR A 301 -23.92 -23.10 -8.51
N GLU A 302 -25.17 -23.56 -8.51
CA GLU A 302 -26.15 -23.24 -7.48
C GLU A 302 -25.71 -23.64 -6.06
N THR A 303 -24.87 -24.67 -5.93
CA THR A 303 -24.32 -25.12 -4.65
C THR A 303 -23.59 -24.01 -3.90
N CYS A 304 -22.94 -23.10 -4.62
CA CYS A 304 -22.22 -21.94 -4.08
C CYS A 304 -23.04 -20.64 -4.06
N LYS A 305 -24.38 -20.73 -4.16
CA LYS A 305 -25.30 -19.57 -4.08
C LYS A 305 -26.45 -19.79 -3.09
N SER A 306 -26.93 -21.02 -2.92
CA SER A 306 -28.18 -21.32 -2.21
C SER A 306 -28.02 -21.78 -0.76
N GLY A 307 -26.79 -22.03 -0.28
CA GLY A 307 -26.56 -22.48 1.11
C GLY A 307 -26.58 -21.38 2.16
N LYS A 308 -27.22 -21.61 3.31
CA LYS A 308 -27.17 -20.72 4.49
C LYS A 308 -25.72 -20.41 4.89
N LEU A 309 -24.85 -21.43 4.91
CA LEU A 309 -23.44 -21.28 5.25
C LEU A 309 -22.71 -20.30 4.31
N TYR A 310 -22.89 -20.42 2.99
CA TYR A 310 -22.29 -19.49 2.02
C TYR A 310 -22.81 -18.06 2.22
N ARG A 311 -24.10 -17.91 2.55
CA ARG A 311 -24.69 -16.60 2.82
C ARG A 311 -24.12 -15.94 4.08
N GLU A 312 -23.85 -16.71 5.14
CA GLU A 312 -23.22 -16.23 6.37
C GLU A 312 -21.74 -15.91 6.17
N LEU A 313 -20.99 -16.79 5.46
CA LEU A 313 -19.60 -16.52 5.07
C LEU A 313 -19.50 -15.22 4.29
N ALA A 314 -20.51 -14.91 3.48
CA ALA A 314 -20.54 -13.67 2.74
C ALA A 314 -20.59 -12.42 3.62
N TYR A 315 -21.34 -12.46 4.72
CA TYR A 315 -21.28 -11.42 5.74
C TYR A 315 -19.89 -11.38 6.38
N VAL A 316 -19.38 -12.52 6.85
CA VAL A 316 -18.08 -12.57 7.55
C VAL A 316 -16.96 -11.94 6.71
N ILE A 317 -16.85 -12.31 5.43
CA ILE A 317 -15.79 -11.80 4.55
C ILE A 317 -15.98 -10.33 4.20
N SER A 318 -17.22 -9.87 4.00
CA SER A 318 -17.49 -8.46 3.71
C SER A 318 -17.19 -7.54 4.90
N PHE A 319 -17.41 -8.04 6.12
CA PHE A 319 -17.23 -7.27 7.34
C PHE A 319 -15.81 -7.38 7.91
N ALA A 320 -15.10 -8.46 7.64
CA ALA A 320 -13.78 -8.74 8.23
C ALA A 320 -12.78 -7.58 8.08
N PRO A 321 -12.61 -6.91 6.92
CA PRO A 321 -11.68 -5.79 6.80
C PRO A 321 -12.03 -4.61 7.73
N TYR A 322 -13.30 -4.27 7.85
CA TYR A 322 -13.76 -3.20 8.74
C TYR A 322 -13.62 -3.59 10.20
N TYR A 323 -13.95 -4.84 10.53
CA TYR A 323 -13.78 -5.39 11.88
C TYR A 323 -12.32 -5.33 12.32
N TRP A 324 -11.37 -5.81 11.49
CA TRP A 324 -9.95 -5.74 11.83
C TRP A 324 -9.48 -4.30 12.03
N ARG A 325 -9.94 -3.34 11.21
CA ARG A 325 -9.64 -1.92 11.44
C ARG A 325 -10.23 -1.39 12.75
N ALA A 326 -11.47 -1.75 13.07
CA ALA A 326 -12.10 -1.38 14.34
C ALA A 326 -11.31 -1.94 15.53
N MET A 327 -10.91 -3.21 15.49
CA MET A 327 -10.11 -3.84 16.56
C MET A 327 -8.72 -3.22 16.68
N GLN A 328 -8.06 -2.88 15.57
CA GLN A 328 -6.81 -2.13 15.62
C GLN A 328 -6.97 -0.75 16.26
N CYS A 329 -8.06 -0.04 15.97
CA CYS A 329 -8.37 1.24 16.59
C CYS A 329 -8.66 1.09 18.09
N ALA A 330 -9.42 0.06 18.48
CA ALA A 330 -9.67 -0.28 19.89
C ALA A 330 -8.36 -0.55 20.64
N ARG A 331 -7.47 -1.35 20.04
CA ARG A 331 -6.17 -1.69 20.63
C ARG A 331 -5.29 -0.46 20.83
N ARG A 332 -5.25 0.43 19.83
CA ARG A 332 -4.48 1.69 19.94
C ARG A 332 -5.08 2.66 20.96
N TRP A 333 -6.40 2.70 21.09
CA TRP A 333 -7.05 3.46 22.15
C TRP A 333 -6.67 2.91 23.53
N PHE A 334 -6.66 1.59 23.71
CA PHE A 334 -6.22 0.94 24.95
C PHE A 334 -4.75 1.24 25.28
N ASP A 335 -3.87 1.24 24.27
CA ASP A 335 -2.43 1.47 24.46
C ASP A 335 -2.06 2.95 24.67
N GLU A 336 -2.72 3.88 23.97
CA GLU A 336 -2.35 5.30 23.91
C GLU A 336 -3.32 6.24 24.65
N CYS A 337 -4.48 5.74 25.09
CA CYS A 337 -5.59 6.50 25.70
C CYS A 337 -6.08 7.73 24.89
N ASN A 338 -5.81 7.75 23.59
CA ASN A 338 -6.19 8.86 22.71
C ASN A 338 -7.60 8.66 22.10
N ILE A 339 -8.50 9.61 22.36
CA ILE A 339 -9.89 9.63 21.88
C ILE A 339 -9.98 9.61 20.34
N ASP A 340 -8.97 10.14 19.63
CA ASP A 340 -8.94 10.05 18.16
C ASP A 340 -9.02 8.60 17.67
N HIS A 341 -8.45 7.63 18.40
CA HIS A 341 -8.54 6.22 18.02
C HIS A 341 -9.96 5.67 18.20
N LEU A 342 -10.67 6.10 19.24
CA LEU A 342 -12.06 5.73 19.47
C LEU A 342 -12.99 6.35 18.40
N ALA A 343 -12.75 7.60 18.00
CA ALA A 343 -13.44 8.20 16.87
C ALA A 343 -13.18 7.40 15.57
N ASN A 344 -11.93 7.01 15.32
CA ASN A 344 -11.60 6.19 14.15
C ASN A 344 -12.30 4.82 14.19
N LEU A 345 -12.45 4.22 15.37
CA LEU A 345 -13.24 2.99 15.54
C LEU A 345 -14.69 3.21 15.11
N GLY A 346 -15.32 4.30 15.58
CA GLY A 346 -16.68 4.66 15.20
C GLY A 346 -16.88 4.81 13.69
N LYS A 347 -15.87 5.31 12.98
CA LYS A 347 -15.88 5.38 11.50
C LYS A 347 -15.99 4.00 10.85
N TYR A 348 -15.25 2.99 11.33
CA TYR A 348 -15.34 1.64 10.75
C TYR A 348 -16.61 0.91 11.17
N VAL A 349 -17.11 1.15 12.38
CA VAL A 349 -18.42 0.64 12.83
C VAL A 349 -19.55 1.20 11.97
N SER A 350 -19.56 2.50 11.66
CA SER A 350 -20.58 3.07 10.76
C SER A 350 -20.51 2.48 9.35
N ALA A 351 -19.30 2.21 8.84
CA ALA A 351 -19.12 1.52 7.56
C ALA A 351 -19.67 0.07 7.58
N MET A 352 -19.48 -0.66 8.68
CA MET A 352 -20.05 -2.00 8.89
C MET A 352 -21.58 -1.96 8.89
N VAL A 353 -22.17 -1.02 9.62
CA VAL A 353 -23.64 -0.86 9.66
C VAL A 353 -24.19 -0.57 8.26
N ALA A 354 -23.56 0.34 7.50
CA ALA A 354 -23.97 0.65 6.13
C ALA A 354 -23.82 -0.56 5.19
N ALA A 355 -22.74 -1.33 5.33
CA ALA A 355 -22.54 -2.56 4.55
C ALA A 355 -23.59 -3.63 4.88
N GLY A 356 -23.93 -3.79 6.16
CA GLY A 356 -25.00 -4.69 6.61
C GLY A 356 -26.36 -4.30 6.08
N ALA A 357 -26.71 -3.01 6.17
CA ALA A 357 -27.95 -2.49 5.61
C ALA A 357 -28.04 -2.80 4.10
N ARG A 358 -26.97 -2.55 3.32
CA ARG A 358 -26.93 -2.82 1.88
C ARG A 358 -27.13 -4.30 1.57
N LEU A 359 -26.44 -5.17 2.31
CA LEU A 359 -26.54 -6.61 2.09
C LEU A 359 -27.91 -7.18 2.48
N THR A 360 -28.53 -6.63 3.53
CA THR A 360 -29.90 -6.99 3.92
C THR A 360 -30.94 -6.49 2.92
N TYR A 361 -30.84 -5.24 2.47
CA TYR A 361 -31.70 -4.70 1.41
C TYR A 361 -31.58 -5.51 0.11
N ALA A 362 -30.36 -5.95 -0.25
CA ALA A 362 -30.15 -6.76 -1.43
C ALA A 362 -30.89 -8.12 -1.38
N ARG A 363 -31.14 -8.64 -0.18
CA ARG A 363 -31.89 -9.88 0.06
C ARG A 363 -33.39 -9.67 0.24
N GLN A 364 -33.77 -8.61 0.94
CA GLN A 364 -35.14 -8.28 1.28
C GLN A 364 -35.43 -6.84 0.81
N PRO A 365 -35.65 -6.63 -0.49
CA PRO A 365 -35.92 -5.30 -1.01
C PRO A 365 -37.26 -4.81 -0.45
N SER A 366 -37.20 -3.81 0.42
CA SER A 366 -38.38 -3.12 0.97
C SER A 366 -38.12 -1.62 1.07
N GLN A 367 -39.17 -0.82 1.09
CA GLN A 367 -39.05 0.64 1.24
C GLN A 367 -38.36 1.01 2.56
N LEU A 368 -38.64 0.27 3.64
CA LEU A 368 -37.96 0.46 4.93
C LEU A 368 -36.46 0.21 4.82
N TRP A 369 -36.04 -0.93 4.25
CA TRP A 369 -34.63 -1.25 4.09
C TRP A 369 -33.90 -0.28 3.15
N MET A 370 -34.59 0.23 2.12
CA MET A 370 -34.06 1.28 1.25
C MET A 370 -33.75 2.57 2.03
N ILE A 371 -34.66 3.02 2.89
CA ILE A 371 -34.46 4.20 3.75
C ILE A 371 -33.30 3.96 4.71
N ILE A 372 -33.22 2.78 5.33
CA ILE A 372 -32.12 2.40 6.24
C ILE A 372 -30.78 2.43 5.49
N VAL A 373 -30.70 1.87 4.28
CA VAL A 373 -29.49 1.89 3.44
C VAL A 373 -29.06 3.32 3.15
N LEU A 374 -29.99 4.19 2.77
CA LEU A 374 -29.69 5.57 2.44
C LEU A 374 -29.16 6.34 3.65
N LEU A 375 -29.85 6.28 4.79
CA LEU A 375 -29.43 6.97 6.02
C LEU A 375 -28.07 6.47 6.51
N THR A 376 -27.90 5.16 6.63
CA THR A 376 -26.65 4.57 7.14
C THR A 376 -25.48 4.81 6.19
N SER A 377 -25.68 4.73 4.87
CA SER A 377 -24.64 4.99 3.88
C SER A 377 -24.26 6.46 3.80
N VAL A 378 -25.21 7.40 3.94
CA VAL A 378 -24.92 8.84 4.01
C VAL A 378 -24.10 9.16 5.26
N VAL A 379 -24.50 8.68 6.44
CA VAL A 379 -23.75 8.89 7.69
C VAL A 379 -22.33 8.32 7.57
N ALA A 380 -22.19 7.08 7.09
CA ALA A 380 -20.89 6.45 6.89
C ALA A 380 -20.03 7.22 5.88
N THR A 381 -20.62 7.73 4.80
CA THR A 381 -19.92 8.49 3.75
C THR A 381 -19.40 9.82 4.28
N VAL A 382 -20.25 10.60 4.98
CA VAL A 382 -19.86 11.89 5.57
C VAL A 382 -18.74 11.70 6.59
N TYR A 383 -18.86 10.69 7.46
CA TYR A 383 -17.82 10.41 8.45
C TYR A 383 -16.49 10.03 7.78
N GLN A 384 -16.54 9.18 6.76
CA GLN A 384 -15.35 8.79 6.01
C GLN A 384 -14.71 9.96 5.24
N LEU A 385 -15.50 10.84 4.62
CA LEU A 385 -15.00 12.03 3.94
C LEU A 385 -14.32 13.00 4.91
N TYR A 386 -14.94 13.23 6.08
CA TYR A 386 -14.31 14.00 7.15
C TYR A 386 -12.96 13.40 7.54
N TRP A 387 -12.92 12.08 7.74
CA TRP A 387 -11.71 11.40 8.16
C TRP A 387 -10.60 11.50 7.10
N ASP A 388 -10.92 11.22 5.84
CA ASP A 388 -9.97 11.29 4.73
C ASP A 388 -9.36 12.68 4.60
N PHE A 389 -10.20 13.72 4.53
CA PHE A 389 -9.74 15.07 4.26
C PHE A 389 -9.08 15.72 5.48
N VAL A 390 -9.67 15.59 6.67
CA VAL A 390 -9.23 16.31 7.87
C VAL A 390 -8.17 15.53 8.63
N LYS A 391 -8.39 14.24 8.90
CA LYS A 391 -7.50 13.44 9.76
C LYS A 391 -6.36 12.81 8.97
N ASP A 392 -6.65 12.20 7.81
CA ASP A 392 -5.63 11.48 7.04
C ASP A 392 -4.78 12.38 6.17
N TRP A 393 -5.39 13.29 5.41
CA TRP A 393 -4.66 14.21 4.53
C TRP A 393 -4.25 15.50 5.26
N GLY A 394 -4.91 15.83 6.38
CA GLY A 394 -4.62 17.04 7.15
C GLY A 394 -5.06 18.34 6.46
N LEU A 395 -6.00 18.26 5.51
CA LEU A 395 -6.53 19.38 4.73
C LEU A 395 -7.77 20.00 5.42
N LEU A 396 -8.50 20.84 4.69
CA LEU A 396 -9.67 21.60 5.13
C LEU A 396 -9.38 22.52 6.32
N LYS A 397 -8.21 23.17 6.30
CA LYS A 397 -7.82 24.19 7.28
C LYS A 397 -8.13 25.59 6.72
N PRO A 398 -9.27 26.22 7.11
CA PRO A 398 -9.66 27.51 6.54
C PRO A 398 -8.68 28.65 6.89
N LYS A 399 -7.97 28.54 8.02
CA LYS A 399 -7.01 29.53 8.50
C LYS A 399 -5.57 29.33 7.98
N SER A 400 -5.34 28.43 7.03
CA SER A 400 -4.01 28.23 6.42
C SER A 400 -3.68 29.31 5.40
N LYS A 401 -2.38 29.56 5.16
CA LYS A 401 -1.88 30.39 4.04
C LYS A 401 -2.41 29.92 2.68
N ASN A 402 -2.71 28.64 2.56
CA ASN A 402 -3.37 28.05 1.40
C ASN A 402 -4.81 27.72 1.82
N PRO A 403 -5.84 28.46 1.36
CA PRO A 403 -7.22 28.24 1.80
C PRO A 403 -7.64 26.78 1.66
N TRP A 404 -8.12 26.16 2.74
CA TRP A 404 -8.55 24.76 2.80
C TRP A 404 -7.45 23.69 2.63
N LEU A 405 -6.18 24.09 2.49
CA LEU A 405 -5.04 23.18 2.42
C LEU A 405 -4.15 23.35 3.66
N ARG A 406 -3.01 22.66 3.69
CA ARG A 406 -1.97 22.85 4.71
C ARG A 406 -1.02 23.98 4.29
N ASP A 407 -0.31 24.52 5.28
CA ASP A 407 0.75 25.52 5.02
C ASP A 407 1.93 24.89 4.29
N ASP A 408 2.35 23.70 4.74
CA ASP A 408 3.40 22.91 4.12
C ASP A 408 2.80 21.87 3.18
N LEU A 409 3.19 21.94 1.91
CA LEU A 409 2.78 21.03 0.83
C LEU A 409 4.03 20.54 0.09
N ILE A 410 4.11 19.24 -0.20
CA ILE A 410 5.26 18.68 -0.93
C ILE A 410 5.11 18.88 -2.44
N LEU A 411 3.88 18.76 -2.96
CA LEU A 411 3.59 19.03 -4.36
C LEU A 411 3.52 20.55 -4.59
N LYS A 412 4.29 21.03 -5.57
CA LYS A 412 4.33 22.46 -5.93
C LYS A 412 2.99 22.98 -6.46
N ASN A 413 2.27 22.15 -7.24
CA ASN A 413 1.01 22.54 -7.84
C ASN A 413 -0.16 22.27 -6.88
N LYS A 414 -0.78 23.34 -6.37
CA LYS A 414 -1.92 23.29 -5.44
C LYS A 414 -3.17 22.69 -6.08
N GLY A 415 -3.36 22.87 -7.39
CA GLY A 415 -4.51 22.36 -8.14
C GLY A 415 -4.67 20.84 -8.02
N ILE A 416 -3.56 20.11 -7.88
CA ILE A 416 -3.56 18.65 -7.71
C ILE A 416 -4.27 18.25 -6.40
N TYR A 417 -4.13 19.02 -5.32
CA TYR A 417 -4.82 18.72 -4.06
C TYR A 417 -6.32 18.93 -4.19
N TYR A 418 -6.77 20.05 -4.79
CA TYR A 418 -8.19 20.30 -4.99
C TYR A 418 -8.83 19.29 -5.94
N ALA A 419 -8.13 18.93 -7.03
CA ALA A 419 -8.58 17.87 -7.93
C ALA A 419 -8.73 16.52 -7.21
N SER A 420 -7.78 16.16 -6.34
CA SER A 420 -7.88 14.94 -5.54
C SER A 420 -8.98 14.98 -4.48
N ILE A 421 -9.28 16.14 -3.89
CA ILE A 421 -10.44 16.31 -3.00
C ILE A 421 -11.73 16.04 -3.78
N ALA A 422 -11.90 16.69 -4.94
CA ALA A 422 -13.08 16.51 -5.78
C ALA A 422 -13.23 15.06 -6.25
N LEU A 423 -12.13 14.44 -6.72
CA LEU A 423 -12.13 13.06 -7.17
C LEU A 423 -12.48 12.08 -6.02
N ASN A 424 -11.89 12.25 -4.83
CA ASN A 424 -12.22 11.39 -3.69
C ASN A 424 -13.68 11.55 -3.27
N PHE A 425 -14.24 12.76 -3.33
CA PHE A 425 -15.66 12.99 -3.07
C PHE A 425 -16.55 12.22 -4.05
N VAL A 426 -16.34 12.39 -5.37
CA VAL A 426 -17.12 11.71 -6.41
C VAL A 426 -17.03 10.19 -6.25
N LEU A 427 -15.81 9.65 -6.09
CA LEU A 427 -15.61 8.20 -5.95
C LEU A 427 -16.20 7.65 -4.65
N ARG A 428 -16.33 8.46 -3.58
CA ARG A 428 -16.96 8.01 -2.33
C ARG A 428 -18.48 7.93 -2.42
N VAL A 429 -19.09 8.64 -3.36
CA VAL A 429 -20.55 8.59 -3.62
C VAL A 429 -20.89 7.50 -4.66
N ALA A 430 -19.90 6.82 -5.23
CA ALA A 430 -20.10 5.79 -6.25
C ALA A 430 -20.98 4.61 -5.79
N TRP A 431 -21.14 4.38 -4.48
CA TRP A 431 -22.07 3.36 -3.96
C TRP A 431 -23.53 3.63 -4.34
N VAL A 432 -23.91 4.85 -4.70
CA VAL A 432 -25.28 5.19 -5.12
C VAL A 432 -25.71 4.35 -6.33
N GLU A 433 -24.78 4.08 -7.25
CA GLU A 433 -25.03 3.21 -8.41
C GLU A 433 -25.54 1.83 -7.97
N THR A 434 -24.89 1.23 -6.97
CA THR A 434 -25.26 -0.11 -6.45
C THR A 434 -26.67 -0.17 -5.85
N VAL A 435 -27.25 0.97 -5.49
CA VAL A 435 -28.62 1.09 -4.96
C VAL A 435 -29.63 1.39 -6.07
N MET A 436 -29.25 2.17 -7.08
CA MET A 436 -30.14 2.60 -8.16
C MET A 436 -30.50 1.47 -9.15
N ARG A 437 -29.79 0.33 -9.12
CA ARG A 437 -30.06 -0.91 -9.88
C ARG A 437 -30.63 -0.64 -11.28
N PHE A 438 -29.79 -0.10 -12.16
CA PHE A 438 -30.14 -0.02 -13.57
C PHE A 438 -30.44 -1.44 -14.08
N ASN A 439 -31.58 -1.61 -14.74
CA ASN A 439 -32.06 -2.91 -15.21
C ASN A 439 -31.27 -3.28 -16.49
N ILE A 440 -30.03 -3.73 -16.31
CA ILE A 440 -29.10 -4.12 -17.37
C ILE A 440 -28.84 -5.64 -17.24
N GLY A 441 -28.39 -6.29 -18.32
CA GLY A 441 -28.09 -7.73 -18.31
C GLY A 441 -27.03 -8.13 -17.28
N MET A 442 -26.94 -9.46 -17.04
CA MET A 442 -26.09 -10.03 -15.99
C MET A 442 -24.61 -9.68 -16.21
N PHE A 443 -24.15 -9.72 -17.46
CA PHE A 443 -22.75 -9.43 -17.81
C PHE A 443 -22.42 -7.95 -17.62
N GLU A 444 -23.28 -7.03 -18.06
CA GLU A 444 -23.03 -5.61 -17.85
C GLU A 444 -23.02 -5.25 -16.36
N SER A 445 -23.90 -5.87 -15.56
CA SER A 445 -23.89 -5.70 -14.10
C SER A 445 -22.55 -6.14 -13.49
N ARG A 446 -21.98 -7.26 -13.93
CA ARG A 446 -20.66 -7.73 -13.44
C ARG A 446 -19.52 -6.81 -13.86
N LEU A 447 -19.56 -6.31 -15.10
CA LEU A 447 -18.56 -5.34 -15.58
C LEU A 447 -18.62 -4.03 -14.80
N ILE A 448 -19.82 -3.55 -14.47
CA ILE A 448 -20.01 -2.36 -13.63
C ILE A 448 -19.46 -2.61 -12.23
N ASP A 449 -19.77 -3.75 -11.59
CA ASP A 449 -19.23 -4.13 -10.28
C ASP A 449 -17.69 -4.11 -10.29
N PHE A 450 -17.08 -4.70 -11.31
CA PHE A 450 -15.63 -4.73 -11.46
C PHE A 450 -15.03 -3.33 -11.72
N PHE A 451 -15.70 -2.51 -12.53
CA PHE A 451 -15.29 -1.14 -12.79
C PHE A 451 -15.33 -0.29 -11.51
N LEU A 452 -16.41 -0.38 -10.73
CA LEU A 452 -16.53 0.29 -9.44
C LEU A 452 -15.47 -0.20 -8.43
N ALA A 453 -15.22 -1.51 -8.39
CA ALA A 453 -14.14 -2.08 -7.58
C ALA A 453 -12.76 -1.53 -8.00
N SER A 454 -12.53 -1.40 -9.31
CA SER A 454 -11.29 -0.83 -9.87
C SER A 454 -11.13 0.64 -9.49
N LEU A 455 -12.20 1.43 -9.56
CA LEU A 455 -12.22 2.83 -9.13
C LEU A 455 -11.93 2.97 -7.63
N GLU A 456 -12.45 2.07 -6.79
CA GLU A 456 -12.17 2.07 -5.35
C GLU A 456 -10.69 1.77 -5.06
N VAL A 457 -10.05 0.87 -5.83
CA VAL A 457 -8.61 0.61 -5.75
C VAL A 457 -7.79 1.84 -6.16
N ILE A 458 -8.18 2.53 -7.25
CA ILE A 458 -7.51 3.76 -7.70
C ILE A 458 -7.66 4.87 -6.65
N ARG A 459 -8.88 5.05 -6.10
CA ARG A 459 -9.17 6.01 -5.03
C ARG A 459 -8.29 5.76 -3.81
N ARG A 460 -8.17 4.50 -3.38
CA ARG A 460 -7.26 4.11 -2.28
C ARG A 460 -5.80 4.41 -2.62
N GLY A 461 -5.40 4.18 -3.87
CA GLY A 461 -4.09 4.57 -4.37
C GLY A 461 -3.81 6.06 -4.24
N HIS A 462 -4.79 6.93 -4.49
CA HIS A 462 -4.66 8.37 -4.24
C HIS A 462 -4.56 8.68 -2.74
N TRP A 463 -5.42 8.06 -1.93
CA TRP A 463 -5.38 8.23 -0.47
C TRP A 463 -4.02 7.86 0.13
N ASN A 464 -3.37 6.79 -0.37
CA ASN A 464 -2.05 6.35 0.07
C ASN A 464 -1.01 7.48 -0.04
N TYR A 465 -1.00 8.20 -1.17
CA TYR A 465 -0.04 9.28 -1.40
C TYR A 465 -0.16 10.36 -0.33
N TYR A 466 -1.36 10.93 -0.18
CA TYR A 466 -1.60 12.04 0.74
C TYR A 466 -1.50 11.64 2.22
N ARG A 467 -1.89 10.41 2.56
CA ARG A 467 -1.73 9.86 3.92
C ARG A 467 -0.26 9.82 4.33
N LEU A 468 0.62 9.32 3.45
CA LEU A 468 2.05 9.22 3.74
C LEU A 468 2.76 10.58 3.66
N GLU A 469 2.32 11.47 2.78
CA GLU A 469 2.76 12.86 2.79
C GLU A 469 2.42 13.54 4.12
N ASN A 470 1.19 13.41 4.61
CA ASN A 470 0.77 14.00 5.89
C ASN A 470 1.56 13.42 7.06
N GLU A 471 1.75 12.11 7.10
CA GLU A 471 2.57 11.49 8.12
C GLU A 471 4.03 11.95 8.05
N HIS A 472 4.59 12.11 6.85
CA HIS A 472 5.93 12.64 6.66
C HIS A 472 6.07 14.04 7.25
N LEU A 473 5.16 14.95 6.90
CA LEU A 473 5.16 16.33 7.39
C LEU A 473 4.97 16.40 8.91
N ASN A 474 4.07 15.57 9.47
CA ASN A 474 3.86 15.50 10.92
C ASN A 474 5.08 14.93 11.67
N ASN A 475 5.75 13.92 11.11
CA ASN A 475 6.97 13.36 11.71
C ASN A 475 8.14 14.34 11.68
N VAL A 476 8.29 15.10 10.59
CA VAL A 476 9.27 16.20 10.50
C VAL A 476 8.93 17.30 11.51
N GLY A 477 7.66 17.72 11.57
CA GLY A 477 7.21 18.77 12.49
C GLY A 477 7.32 18.42 13.98
N LYS A 478 7.20 17.13 14.34
CA LYS A 478 7.36 16.63 15.72
C LYS A 478 8.78 16.12 16.03
N PHE A 479 9.76 16.35 15.16
CA PHE A 479 11.15 15.87 15.29
C PHE A 479 11.28 14.33 15.46
N ARG A 480 10.29 13.56 15.01
CA ARG A 480 10.24 12.09 15.12
C ARG A 480 11.07 11.37 14.05
N ALA A 481 11.92 12.07 13.31
CA ALA A 481 12.83 11.48 12.31
C ALA A 481 13.86 10.51 12.91
N VAL A 482 13.94 10.42 14.24
CA VAL A 482 14.73 9.45 14.99
C VAL A 482 13.77 8.73 15.95
N LYS A 483 13.82 7.39 16.02
CA LYS A 483 13.14 6.62 17.08
C LYS A 483 13.81 7.00 18.42
N THR A 484 13.26 8.02 19.07
CA THR A 484 13.64 8.64 20.35
C THR A 484 15.08 9.15 20.47
N VAL A 485 15.25 10.47 20.59
CA VAL A 485 16.28 11.04 21.46
C VAL A 485 15.51 11.72 22.59
N PRO A 486 15.53 11.18 23.83
CA PRO A 486 14.96 11.91 24.96
C PRO A 486 15.67 13.25 25.09
N LEU A 487 14.92 14.29 25.46
CA LEU A 487 15.50 15.61 25.72
C LEU A 487 16.57 15.47 26.82
N PRO A 488 17.69 16.21 26.75
CA PRO A 488 18.76 16.14 27.74
C PRO A 488 18.37 16.69 29.12
N PHE A 489 17.14 17.17 29.29
CA PHE A 489 16.64 17.70 30.54
C PHE A 489 15.57 16.75 31.09
N ARG A 490 15.78 16.29 32.34
CA ARG A 490 14.68 15.77 33.15
C ARG A 490 13.67 16.90 33.29
N GLU A 491 12.39 16.61 33.07
CA GLU A 491 11.33 17.41 33.68
C GLU A 491 11.60 17.35 35.17
N THR A 492 12.13 18.44 35.72
CA THR A 492 12.13 18.64 37.17
C THR A 492 10.67 18.75 37.54
N ASP A 493 10.17 17.74 38.24
CA ASP A 493 8.90 17.79 38.95
C ASP A 493 8.86 19.14 39.68
N SER A 494 7.95 20.01 39.23
CA SER A 494 7.63 21.23 39.95
C SER A 494 6.76 20.83 41.13
N ASP A 495 7.42 20.41 42.21
CA ASP A 495 6.87 20.52 43.55
C ASP A 495 6.82 22.02 43.90
N GLY A 496 5.59 22.55 43.90
CA GLY A 496 5.21 23.85 44.41
C GLY A 496 3.77 23.76 44.91
#